data_AF-A0A179SAD3-F1
#
_entry.id   AF-A0A179SAD3-F1
#
_cell.length_a   1.000
_cell.length_b   1.000
_cell.length_c   1.000
_cell.angle_alpha   90.00
_cell.angle_beta   90.00
_cell.angle_gamma   90.00
#
_symmetry.space_group_name_H-M   'P 1'
#
loop_
_entity.id
_entity.type
_entity.pdbx_description
1 polymer ?
#
loop_
_entity_poly.entity_id
_entity_poly.type
_entity_poly.pdbx_seq_one_letter_code
_entity_poly.pdbx_strand_id
1 'polypeptide(L)'
;MFGMDAYVHLCFMNDHPMEYKARNEGRVQNTVWLRIDPAIIKQAGVRITNGVSNRSDMVTMDPSTQIDTLDLEVIYQGTDWKDPEIKKRRIEAKKYEILVPDSVPLQFIRNIDG
;
A
#
# COMPACT_ATOMS: atom_id res chain seq x y z
N MET A 1 3.63 0.24 -22.18
CA MET A 1 4.17 -0.29 -20.91
C MET A 1 3.91 0.78 -19.86
N PHE A 2 2.93 0.60 -18.98
CA PHE A 2 2.69 1.54 -17.89
C PHE A 2 3.80 1.32 -16.87
N GLY A 3 4.84 2.13 -16.94
CA GLY A 3 5.92 2.12 -15.96
C GLY A 3 5.36 2.65 -14.64
N MET A 4 5.22 1.76 -13.65
CA MET A 4 4.85 2.17 -12.28
C MET A 4 6.03 2.77 -11.51
N ASP A 5 7.22 2.81 -12.13
CA ASP A 5 8.40 3.54 -11.66
C ASP A 5 8.16 5.05 -11.51
N ALA A 6 7.14 5.61 -12.18
CA ALA A 6 6.75 7.01 -12.02
C ALA A 6 5.94 7.29 -10.73
N TYR A 7 5.60 6.26 -9.95
CA TYR A 7 4.80 6.39 -8.74
C TYR A 7 5.59 6.00 -7.49
N VAL A 8 5.31 6.69 -6.39
CA VAL A 8 5.67 6.24 -5.06
C VAL A 8 4.62 5.22 -4.60
N HIS A 9 5.07 4.01 -4.33
CA HIS A 9 4.23 2.91 -3.84
C HIS A 9 4.13 2.98 -2.31
N LEU A 10 2.92 3.22 -1.80
CA LEU A 10 2.64 3.21 -0.37
C LEU A 10 1.85 1.96 0.02
N CYS A 11 2.20 1.39 1.17
CA CYS A 11 1.55 0.21 1.73
C CYS A 11 0.49 0.62 2.75
N PHE A 12 -0.60 -0.15 2.85
CA PHE A 12 -1.59 0.05 3.93
C PHE A 12 -1.12 -0.45 5.30
N MET A 13 -0.10 -1.32 5.35
CA MET A 13 0.39 -1.96 6.57
C MET A 13 1.91 -1.86 6.67
N ASN A 14 2.43 -1.81 7.91
CA ASN A 14 3.87 -1.82 8.21
C ASN A 14 4.51 -3.23 8.05
N ASP A 15 4.06 -3.99 7.07
CA ASP A 15 4.49 -5.37 6.82
C ASP A 15 4.22 -5.71 5.35
N HIS A 16 5.14 -5.27 4.48
CA HIS A 16 5.06 -5.50 3.05
C HIS A 16 5.92 -6.71 2.64
N PRO A 17 5.37 -7.70 1.91
CA PRO A 17 6.11 -8.92 1.53
C PRO A 17 7.43 -8.65 0.79
N MET A 18 7.48 -7.54 0.02
CA MET A 18 8.69 -7.18 -0.72
C MET A 18 9.80 -6.62 0.18
N GLU A 19 9.45 -5.87 1.24
CA GLU A 19 10.41 -5.41 2.25
C GLU A 19 11.00 -6.60 2.98
N TYR A 20 10.13 -7.51 3.43
CA TYR A 20 10.53 -8.74 4.11
C TYR A 20 11.53 -9.56 3.28
N LYS A 21 11.24 -9.75 1.98
CA LYS A 21 12.14 -10.45 1.05
C LYS A 21 13.45 -9.69 0.84
N ALA A 22 13.40 -8.37 0.64
CA ALA A 22 14.59 -7.56 0.39
C ALA A 22 15.55 -7.52 1.61
N ARG A 23 14.99 -7.53 2.82
CA ARG A 23 15.75 -7.62 4.07
C ARG A 23 16.42 -9.00 4.22
N ASN A 24 15.68 -10.08 3.97
CA ASN A 24 16.22 -11.44 4.04
C ASN A 24 17.34 -11.70 3.00
N GLU A 25 17.26 -11.06 1.84
CA GLU A 25 18.29 -11.13 0.79
C GLU A 25 19.47 -10.17 1.05
N GLY A 26 19.46 -9.40 2.14
CA GLY A 26 20.51 -8.44 2.49
C GLY A 26 20.58 -7.22 1.56
N ARG A 27 19.62 -7.05 0.63
CA ARG A 27 19.54 -5.91 -0.29
C ARG A 27 19.14 -4.62 0.41
N VAL A 28 18.43 -4.73 1.53
CA VAL A 28 18.03 -3.60 2.37
C VAL A 28 18.39 -3.92 3.82
N GLN A 29 19.25 -3.11 4.43
CA GLN A 29 19.74 -3.36 5.79
C GLN A 29 18.89 -2.63 6.85
N ASN A 30 18.54 -1.36 6.58
CA ASN A 30 17.73 -0.54 7.47
C ASN A 30 16.53 0.01 6.71
N THR A 31 15.33 -0.20 7.26
CA THR A 31 14.09 0.41 6.77
C THR A 31 13.49 1.31 7.84
N VAL A 32 12.94 2.44 7.40
CA VAL A 32 12.15 3.33 8.26
C VAL A 32 10.73 3.38 7.70
N TRP A 33 9.74 3.29 8.60
CA TRP A 33 8.34 3.39 8.23
C TRP A 33 7.88 4.83 8.35
N LEU A 34 7.51 5.44 7.22
CA LEU A 34 6.85 6.75 7.20
C LEU A 34 5.34 6.55 7.32
N ARG A 35 4.73 7.24 8.30
CA ARG A 35 3.28 7.27 8.51
C ARG A 35 2.70 8.37 7.63
N ILE A 36 1.95 7.96 6.62
CA ILE A 36 1.33 8.88 5.67
C ILE A 36 -0.12 9.13 6.08
N ASP A 37 -0.53 10.39 6.01
CA ASP A 37 -1.92 10.80 6.19
C ASP A 37 -2.78 10.26 5.04
N PRO A 38 -3.84 9.49 5.33
CA PRO A 38 -4.73 8.92 4.32
C PRO A 38 -5.41 9.98 3.44
N ALA A 39 -5.44 11.26 3.84
CA ALA A 39 -5.93 12.35 3.01
C ALA A 39 -5.19 12.48 1.66
N ILE A 40 -3.96 11.93 1.55
CA ILE A 40 -3.21 11.87 0.29
C ILE A 40 -3.99 11.18 -0.84
N ILE A 41 -4.89 10.25 -0.50
CA ILE A 41 -5.71 9.52 -1.48
C ILE A 41 -6.59 10.46 -2.32
N LYS A 42 -6.90 11.65 -1.79
CA LYS A 42 -7.71 12.67 -2.48
C LYS A 42 -6.91 13.54 -3.46
N GLN A 43 -5.58 13.37 -3.52
CA GLN A 43 -4.73 14.13 -4.46
C GLN A 43 -4.97 13.69 -5.90
N ALA A 44 -4.89 14.65 -6.82
CA ALA A 44 -5.07 14.37 -8.24
C ALA A 44 -4.01 13.39 -8.74
N GLY A 45 -4.43 12.41 -9.53
CA GLY A 45 -3.54 11.40 -10.11
C GLY A 45 -3.12 10.28 -9.17
N VAL A 46 -3.50 10.32 -7.89
CA VAL A 46 -3.34 9.17 -7.00
C VAL A 46 -4.23 8.03 -7.45
N ARG A 47 -3.71 6.80 -7.37
CA ARG A 47 -4.40 5.58 -7.77
C ARG A 47 -4.29 4.56 -6.65
N ILE A 48 -5.24 3.63 -6.60
CA ILE A 48 -5.22 2.51 -5.65
C ILE A 48 -5.24 1.20 -6.43
N THR A 49 -4.45 0.25 -5.97
CA THR A 49 -4.35 -1.08 -6.55
C THR A 49 -4.90 -2.12 -5.59
N ASN A 50 -5.75 -3.02 -6.10
CA ASN A 50 -6.34 -4.13 -5.35
C ASN A 50 -5.53 -5.44 -5.52
N GLY A 51 -4.22 -5.33 -5.77
CA GLY A 51 -3.33 -6.47 -5.96
C GLY A 51 -1.89 -6.01 -6.23
N VAL A 52 -1.00 -6.97 -6.51
CA VAL A 52 0.39 -6.64 -6.88
C VAL A 52 0.36 -5.82 -8.15
N SER A 53 0.89 -4.60 -8.08
CA SER A 53 1.04 -3.65 -9.19
C SER A 53 1.50 -4.29 -10.50
N ASN A 54 2.29 -5.36 -10.42
CA ASN A 54 2.88 -6.06 -11.56
C ASN A 54 1.96 -7.03 -12.34
N ARG A 55 0.64 -7.06 -12.13
CA ARG A 55 -0.27 -7.86 -12.99
C ARG A 55 -0.80 -7.04 -14.16
N SER A 56 -0.72 -7.62 -15.36
CA SER A 56 -1.06 -7.01 -16.66
C SER A 56 -2.54 -6.61 -16.83
N ASP A 57 -3.40 -6.97 -15.89
CA ASP A 57 -4.85 -6.71 -15.86
C ASP A 57 -5.23 -5.60 -14.86
N MET A 58 -4.25 -4.91 -14.28
CA MET A 58 -4.52 -3.92 -13.25
C MET A 58 -5.25 -2.69 -13.80
N VAL A 59 -6.54 -2.59 -13.46
CA VAL A 59 -7.36 -1.41 -13.74
C VAL A 59 -7.09 -0.36 -12.66
N THR A 60 -6.33 0.68 -13.02
CA THR A 60 -6.19 1.86 -12.18
C THR A 60 -7.48 2.67 -12.24
N MET A 61 -8.27 2.63 -11.17
CA MET A 61 -9.52 3.38 -11.06
C MET A 61 -9.35 4.58 -10.12
N ASP A 62 -10.32 5.51 -10.17
CA ASP A 62 -10.38 6.64 -9.26
C ASP A 62 -10.40 6.14 -7.80
N PRO A 63 -9.63 6.76 -6.89
CA PRO A 63 -9.53 6.28 -5.51
C PRO A 63 -10.85 6.23 -4.76
N SER A 64 -11.81 7.10 -5.08
CA SER A 64 -13.14 7.08 -4.46
C SER A 64 -13.91 5.81 -4.76
N THR A 65 -13.75 5.26 -5.97
CA THR A 65 -14.42 4.02 -6.38
C THR A 65 -13.68 2.79 -5.87
N GLN A 66 -12.35 2.85 -5.79
CA GLN A 66 -11.55 1.70 -5.38
C GLN A 66 -11.57 1.48 -3.86
N ILE A 67 -11.66 2.54 -3.04
CA ILE A 67 -11.73 2.41 -1.56
C ILE A 67 -12.85 1.46 -1.12
N ASP A 68 -14.03 1.56 -1.74
CA ASP A 68 -15.19 0.73 -1.39
C ASP A 68 -14.99 -0.74 -1.76
N THR A 69 -14.04 -1.04 -2.67
CA THR A 69 -13.67 -2.41 -3.05
C THR A 69 -12.55 -2.98 -2.19
N LEU A 70 -11.87 -2.14 -1.40
CA LEU A 70 -10.83 -2.61 -0.50
C LEU A 70 -11.45 -3.35 0.68
N ASP A 71 -10.76 -4.41 1.08
CA ASP A 71 -11.09 -5.15 2.28
C ASP A 71 -10.63 -4.38 3.54
N LEU A 72 -11.29 -3.24 3.82
CA LEU A 72 -10.97 -2.35 4.94
C LEU A 72 -11.11 -3.05 6.30
N GLU A 73 -11.96 -4.07 6.37
CA GLU A 73 -12.15 -4.91 7.55
C GLU A 73 -10.84 -5.58 7.97
N VAL A 74 -10.17 -6.29 7.05
CA VAL A 74 -8.90 -6.97 7.36
C VAL A 74 -7.71 -6.00 7.45
N ILE A 75 -7.81 -4.82 6.85
CA ILE A 75 -6.77 -3.78 6.91
C ILE A 75 -6.78 -3.05 8.26
N TYR A 76 -7.95 -2.63 8.76
CA TYR A 76 -8.04 -1.71 9.90
C TYR A 76 -8.71 -2.31 11.15
N GLN A 77 -9.67 -3.21 11.02
CA GLN A 77 -10.47 -3.65 12.17
C GLN A 77 -9.87 -4.86 12.89
N GLY A 78 -9.17 -5.73 12.16
CA GLY A 78 -8.48 -6.87 12.75
C GLY A 78 -9.42 -7.90 13.36
N THR A 79 -9.80 -8.90 12.58
CA THR A 79 -10.71 -9.98 12.98
C THR A 79 -9.98 -11.17 13.59
N ASP A 80 -10.71 -12.24 13.92
CA ASP A 80 -10.18 -13.46 14.54
C ASP A 80 -9.01 -14.05 13.74
N TRP A 81 -7.79 -13.80 14.22
CA TRP A 81 -6.55 -14.21 13.56
C TRP A 81 -6.33 -15.72 13.52
N LYS A 82 -7.17 -16.49 14.21
CA LYS A 82 -7.18 -17.95 14.13
C LYS A 82 -7.98 -18.46 12.93
N ASP A 83 -8.81 -17.63 12.32
CA ASP A 83 -9.55 -17.97 11.11
C ASP A 83 -8.60 -17.99 9.88
N PRO A 84 -8.44 -19.14 9.22
CA PRO A 84 -7.58 -19.25 8.04
C PRO A 84 -8.06 -18.39 6.86
N GLU A 85 -9.36 -18.12 6.71
CA GLU A 85 -9.89 -17.28 5.63
C GLU A 85 -9.57 -15.80 5.87
N ILE A 86 -9.68 -15.32 7.12
CA ILE A 86 -9.22 -13.98 7.49
C ILE A 86 -7.73 -13.81 7.24
N LYS A 87 -6.94 -14.83 7.59
CA LYS A 87 -5.49 -14.82 7.33
C LYS A 87 -5.17 -14.72 5.84
N LYS A 88 -5.90 -15.46 4.99
CA LYS A 88 -5.74 -15.40 3.53
C LYS A 88 -6.11 -14.03 2.98
N ARG A 89 -7.26 -13.47 3.40
CA ARG A 89 -7.69 -12.10 3.04
C ARG A 89 -6.63 -11.07 3.42
N ARG A 90 -6.06 -11.16 4.63
CA ARG A 90 -4.98 -10.27 5.07
C ARG A 90 -3.71 -10.40 4.23
N ILE A 91 -3.33 -11.62 3.83
CA ILE A 91 -2.16 -11.82 2.95
C ILE A 91 -2.37 -11.17 1.58
N GLU A 92 -3.58 -11.21 1.04
CA GLU A 92 -3.89 -10.50 -0.21
C GLU A 92 -3.93 -8.98 0.00
N ALA A 93 -4.55 -8.50 1.08
CA ALA A 93 -4.62 -7.07 1.39
C ALA A 93 -3.26 -6.42 1.62
N LYS A 94 -2.25 -7.17 2.08
CA LYS A 94 -0.85 -6.71 2.18
C LYS A 94 -0.24 -6.30 0.83
N LYS A 95 -0.81 -6.75 -0.29
CA LYS A 95 -0.34 -6.46 -1.64
C LYS A 95 -0.99 -5.22 -2.23
N TYR A 96 -1.99 -4.64 -1.56
CA TYR A 96 -2.65 -3.43 -2.02
C TYR A 96 -1.72 -2.24 -1.83
N GLU A 97 -1.66 -1.38 -2.84
CA GLU A 97 -0.78 -0.22 -2.83
C GLU A 97 -1.58 1.05 -3.18
N ILE A 98 -1.14 2.17 -2.62
CA ILE A 98 -1.53 3.50 -3.05
C ILE A 98 -0.38 4.02 -3.90
N LEU A 99 -0.67 4.38 -5.14
CA LEU A 99 0.28 4.91 -6.11
C LEU A 99 0.16 6.43 -6.11
N VAL A 100 1.16 7.11 -5.57
CA VAL A 100 1.23 8.57 -5.54
C VAL A 100 2.14 9.04 -6.68
N PRO A 101 1.67 9.94 -7.57
CA PRO A 101 2.51 10.42 -8.66
C PRO A 101 3.68 11.25 -8.12
N ASP A 102 4.85 11.07 -8.72
CA ASP A 102 6.09 11.83 -8.50
C ASP A 102 6.69 11.74 -7.08
N SER A 103 5.98 12.22 -6.06
CA SER A 103 6.46 12.27 -4.67
C SER A 103 5.33 12.42 -3.66
N VAL A 104 5.60 12.03 -2.40
CA VAL A 104 4.69 12.29 -1.27
C VAL A 104 5.01 13.66 -0.65
N PRO A 105 4.07 14.62 -0.66
CA PRO A 105 4.31 15.93 -0.04
C PRO A 105 4.53 15.81 1.48
N LEU A 106 5.52 16.55 2.00
CA LEU A 106 5.93 16.50 3.42
C LEU A 106 4.76 16.71 4.39
N GLN A 107 3.79 17.56 4.05
CA GLN A 107 2.61 17.82 4.87
C GLN A 107 1.75 16.58 5.18
N PHE A 108 1.88 15.52 4.37
CA PHE A 108 1.18 14.26 4.59
C PHE A 108 2.02 13.27 5.41
N ILE A 109 3.28 13.54 5.73
CA ILE A 109 4.12 12.65 6.53
C ILE A 109 3.97 13.04 8.01
N ARG A 110 3.48 12.11 8.83
CA ARG A 110 3.04 12.38 10.21
C ARG A 110 4.06 12.01 11.29
N ASN A 111 5.18 11.41 10.93
CA ASN A 111 6.19 10.93 11.87
C ASN A 111 7.61 11.31 11.46
N ILE A 112 7.75 12.48 10.83
CA ILE A 112 9.01 13.16 10.62
C ILE A 112 9.01 14.40 11.52
N ASP A 113 9.36 14.21 12.79
CA ASP A 113 9.69 15.36 13.62
C ASP A 113 11.08 15.85 13.18
N GLY A 114 11.13 17.10 12.70
CA GLY A 114 12.36 17.84 12.47
C GLY A 114 12.78 18.61 13.71
#